data_AF-A0A9D3NKU9-F1
#
_entry.id   AF-A0A9D3NKU9-F1
#
_cell.length_a   1.000
_cell.length_b   1.000
_cell.length_c   1.000
_cell.angle_alpha   90.00
_cell.angle_beta   90.00
_cell.angle_gamma   90.00
#
_symmetry.space_group_name_H-M   'P 1'
#
loop_
_entity.id
_entity.type
_entity.pdbx_description
1 polymer ?
#
loop_
_entity_poly.entity_id
_entity_poly.type
_entity_poly.pdbx_seq_one_letter_code
_entity_poly.pdbx_strand_id
1 'polypeptide(L)'
;MNMPQSYQTDLEVILEFLEEHCRQETRGQWENGKKLRLFHFLFEMLEDPGMAHCLSWVPASVGVFRFSSTYKEHVAALWGQRKGNRRPMTYQKMSRALRNYTRSGEIIKVRKKLTYQFSGATLTTLRSQQRMKNT
;
A
#
# COMPACT_ATOMS: atom_id res chain seq x y z
N MET A 1 40.00 -29.55 -16.08
CA MET A 1 39.84 -29.86 -14.65
C MET A 1 39.09 -28.72 -14.02
N ASN A 2 37.91 -28.97 -13.44
CA ASN A 2 37.05 -27.94 -12.87
C ASN A 2 37.37 -27.78 -11.39
N MET A 3 37.72 -26.57 -10.97
CA MET A 3 38.01 -26.21 -9.58
C MET A 3 36.68 -26.19 -8.80
N PRO A 4 36.57 -26.78 -7.60
CA PRO A 4 35.32 -26.75 -6.85
C PRO A 4 35.07 -25.33 -6.33
N GLN A 5 33.89 -24.79 -6.62
CA GLN A 5 33.42 -23.50 -6.10
C GLN A 5 33.27 -23.66 -4.58
N SER A 6 34.30 -23.18 -3.89
CA SER A 6 34.45 -23.19 -2.43
C SER A 6 33.26 -22.52 -1.75
N TYR A 7 32.84 -23.13 -0.65
CA TYR A 7 31.85 -22.63 0.32
C TYR A 7 32.00 -21.13 0.57
N GLN A 8 31.03 -20.36 0.10
CA GLN A 8 30.80 -18.99 0.55
C GLN A 8 30.77 -19.02 2.08
N THR A 9 31.58 -18.19 2.75
CA THR A 9 31.63 -18.21 4.21
C THR A 9 30.26 -17.84 4.78
N ASP A 10 29.85 -18.43 5.90
CA ASP A 10 28.56 -18.12 6.54
C ASP A 10 28.38 -16.61 6.80
N LEU A 11 29.49 -15.89 6.99
CA LEU A 11 29.50 -14.42 7.13
C LEU A 11 29.14 -13.70 5.83
N GLU A 12 29.58 -14.17 4.67
CA GLU A 12 29.19 -13.59 3.37
C GLU A 12 27.72 -13.85 3.05
N VAL A 13 27.19 -15.02 3.41
CA VAL A 13 25.75 -15.32 3.29
C VAL A 13 24.91 -14.44 4.23
N ILE A 14 25.39 -14.23 5.47
CA ILE A 14 24.75 -13.32 6.43
C ILE A 14 24.85 -11.87 5.95
N LEU A 15 25.98 -11.44 5.38
CA LEU A 15 26.15 -10.10 4.82
C LEU A 15 25.25 -9.89 3.62
N GLU A 16 25.15 -10.83 2.67
CA GLU A 16 24.15 -10.75 1.59
C GLU A 16 22.73 -10.69 2.15
N PHE A 17 22.40 -11.50 3.16
CA PHE A 17 21.07 -11.51 3.78
C PHE A 17 20.75 -10.20 4.52
N LEU A 18 21.73 -9.59 5.19
CA LEU A 18 21.61 -8.32 5.90
C LEU A 18 21.62 -7.12 4.95
N GLU A 19 22.45 -7.12 3.92
CA GLU A 19 22.44 -6.12 2.84
C GLU A 19 21.10 -6.16 2.10
N GLU A 20 20.60 -7.36 1.82
CA GLU A 20 19.29 -7.55 1.23
C GLU A 20 18.17 -7.10 2.18
N HIS A 21 18.29 -7.27 3.50
CA HIS A 21 17.33 -6.73 4.50
C HIS A 21 17.41 -5.20 4.62
N CYS A 22 18.61 -4.62 4.63
CA CYS A 22 18.82 -3.18 4.74
C CYS A 22 18.38 -2.45 3.44
N ARG A 23 18.61 -3.08 2.28
CA ARG A 23 18.09 -2.66 0.97
C ARG A 23 16.55 -2.77 0.90
N GLN A 24 15.92 -3.62 1.71
CA GLN A 24 14.45 -3.74 1.77
C GLN A 24 13.78 -2.64 2.60
N GLU A 25 14.40 -2.19 3.71
CA GLU A 25 13.88 -1.06 4.51
C GLU A 25 13.92 0.26 3.71
N THR A 26 14.92 0.41 2.83
CA THR A 26 15.11 1.57 1.94
C THR A 26 14.22 1.53 0.68
N ARG A 27 13.78 0.35 0.22
CA ARG A 27 12.84 0.19 -0.92
C ARG A 27 11.39 0.56 -0.60
N GLY A 28 11.03 0.73 0.67
CA GLY A 28 9.71 1.25 1.03
C GLY A 28 9.58 2.68 0.53
N GLN A 29 8.95 2.88 -0.64
CA GLN A 29 8.88 4.16 -1.33
C GLN A 29 8.54 5.32 -0.38
N TRP A 30 9.32 6.39 -0.49
CA TRP A 30 9.13 7.64 0.24
C TRP A 30 8.43 8.61 -0.71
N GLU A 31 7.27 9.14 -0.32
CA GLU A 31 6.64 10.25 -1.02
C GLU A 31 6.87 11.52 -0.22
N ASN A 32 7.44 12.56 -0.85
CA ASN A 32 7.73 13.85 -0.22
C ASN A 32 8.50 13.74 1.11
N GLY A 33 9.52 12.87 1.15
CA GLY A 33 10.35 12.64 2.35
C GLY A 33 9.63 11.88 3.49
N LYS A 34 8.43 11.33 3.25
CA LYS A 34 7.66 10.55 4.23
C LYS A 34 7.43 9.13 3.74
N LYS A 35 7.39 8.17 4.66
CA LYS A 35 7.09 6.76 4.37
C LYS A 35 5.69 6.64 3.73
N LEU A 36 5.60 6.13 2.50
CA LEU A 36 4.32 5.92 1.82
C LEU A 36 3.47 4.91 2.59
N ARG A 37 2.27 5.35 2.99
CA ARG A 37 1.27 4.55 3.74
C ARG A 37 0.12 4.14 2.82
N LEU A 38 -0.51 3.00 3.12
CA LEU A 38 -1.56 2.40 2.28
C LEU A 38 -2.71 3.36 1.97
N PHE A 39 -3.16 4.18 2.92
CA PHE A 39 -4.30 5.07 2.66
C PHE A 39 -3.99 6.20 1.66
N HIS A 40 -2.72 6.62 1.52
CA HIS A 40 -2.34 7.58 0.47
C HIS A 40 -2.46 6.91 -0.90
N PHE A 41 -1.93 5.70 -1.03
CA PHE A 41 -2.06 4.89 -2.24
C PHE A 41 -3.52 4.63 -2.60
N LEU A 42 -4.37 4.28 -1.62
CA LEU A 42 -5.79 4.04 -1.89
C LEU A 42 -6.49 5.30 -2.37
N PHE A 43 -6.13 6.47 -1.84
CA PHE A 43 -6.66 7.75 -2.31
C PHE A 43 -6.23 8.04 -3.75
N GLU A 44 -4.97 7.84 -4.09
CA GLU A 44 -4.47 7.95 -5.48
C GLU A 44 -5.26 7.04 -6.44
N MET A 45 -5.47 5.78 -6.07
CA MET A 45 -6.26 4.83 -6.87
C MET A 45 -7.74 5.19 -6.95
N LEU A 46 -8.29 5.93 -5.98
CA LEU A 46 -9.67 6.41 -6.03
C LEU A 46 -9.86 7.62 -6.94
N GLU A 47 -8.78 8.35 -7.20
CA GLU A 47 -8.74 9.52 -8.08
C GLU A 47 -8.38 9.15 -9.53
N ASP A 48 -7.99 7.91 -9.79
CA ASP A 48 -7.76 7.37 -11.13
C ASP A 48 -9.04 6.73 -11.71
N PRO A 49 -9.65 7.31 -12.78
CA PRO A 49 -10.82 6.73 -13.42
C PRO A 49 -10.61 5.30 -13.94
N GLY A 50 -9.38 4.94 -14.34
CA GLY A 50 -9.03 3.59 -14.79
C GLY A 50 -9.20 2.53 -13.70
N MET A 51 -9.11 2.94 -12.44
CA MET A 51 -9.21 2.06 -11.27
C MET A 51 -10.64 1.87 -10.75
N ALA A 52 -11.62 2.64 -11.24
CA ALA A 52 -13.00 2.65 -10.75
C ALA A 52 -13.68 1.26 -10.76
N HIS A 53 -13.27 0.35 -11.65
CA HIS A 53 -13.78 -1.02 -11.73
C HIS A 53 -13.37 -1.91 -10.54
N CYS A 54 -12.29 -1.57 -9.83
CA CYS A 54 -11.73 -2.35 -8.73
C CYS A 54 -11.78 -1.65 -7.37
N LEU A 55 -11.70 -0.31 -7.36
CA LEU A 55 -11.81 0.54 -6.18
C LEU A 55 -12.53 1.83 -6.57
N SER A 56 -13.65 2.14 -5.90
CA SER A 56 -14.45 3.31 -6.26
C SER A 56 -14.95 4.06 -5.04
N TRP A 57 -15.14 5.37 -5.21
CA TRP A 57 -15.98 6.15 -4.31
C TRP A 57 -17.42 5.61 -4.32
N VAL A 58 -18.13 5.79 -3.20
CA VAL A 58 -19.57 5.47 -3.10
C VAL A 58 -20.34 6.79 -2.96
N PRO A 59 -20.31 7.46 -1.80
CA PRO A 59 -20.31 8.92 -1.85
C PRO A 59 -18.92 9.51 -1.54
N ALA A 60 -18.32 10.14 -2.55
CA ALA A 60 -17.01 10.80 -2.47
C ALA A 60 -17.00 12.01 -1.51
N SER A 61 -18.14 12.70 -1.34
CA SER A 61 -18.27 13.87 -0.47
C SER A 61 -17.97 13.56 1.00
N VAL A 62 -18.38 12.38 1.46
CA VAL A 62 -18.19 11.91 2.85
C VAL A 62 -17.01 10.95 2.99
N GLY A 63 -16.24 10.71 1.91
CA GLY A 63 -15.05 9.88 1.92
C GLY A 63 -15.32 8.38 1.99
N VAL A 64 -16.52 7.91 1.64
CA VAL A 64 -16.85 6.48 1.65
C VAL A 64 -16.43 5.86 0.33
N PHE A 65 -15.69 4.76 0.41
CA PHE A 65 -15.20 4.02 -0.74
C PHE A 65 -15.39 2.51 -0.55
N ARG A 66 -15.32 1.77 -1.66
CA ARG A 66 -15.57 0.33 -1.68
C ARG A 66 -14.66 -0.38 -2.68
N PHE A 67 -14.17 -1.54 -2.27
CA PHE A 67 -13.49 -2.47 -3.18
C PHE A 67 -14.51 -3.34 -3.92
N SER A 68 -14.24 -3.64 -5.19
CA SER A 68 -14.97 -4.63 -5.97
C SER A 68 -14.87 -6.02 -5.36
N SER A 69 -15.96 -6.78 -5.34
CA SER A 69 -15.93 -8.18 -4.89
C SER A 69 -15.00 -9.04 -5.73
N THR A 70 -14.95 -8.76 -7.03
CA THR A 70 -14.21 -9.53 -8.04
C THR A 70 -12.78 -9.04 -8.17
N TYR A 71 -12.56 -7.72 -8.27
CA TYR A 71 -11.27 -7.15 -8.67
C TYR A 71 -10.42 -6.58 -7.51
N LYS A 72 -10.83 -6.74 -6.25
CA LYS A 72 -10.07 -6.27 -5.07
C LYS A 72 -8.62 -6.78 -4.97
N GLU A 73 -8.33 -7.96 -5.52
CA GLU A 73 -6.96 -8.50 -5.51
C GLU A 73 -6.03 -7.69 -6.42
N HIS A 74 -6.55 -7.06 -7.47
CA HIS A 74 -5.77 -6.19 -8.36
C HIS A 74 -5.19 -5.00 -7.58
N VAL A 75 -6.02 -4.34 -6.77
CA VAL A 75 -5.58 -3.23 -5.88
C VAL A 75 -4.51 -3.69 -4.90
N ALA A 76 -4.68 -4.88 -4.33
CA ALA A 76 -3.70 -5.45 -3.40
C ALA A 76 -2.37 -5.75 -4.08
N ALA A 77 -2.41 -6.31 -5.29
CA ALA A 77 -1.21 -6.60 -6.08
C ALA A 77 -0.45 -5.32 -6.42
N LEU A 78 -1.15 -4.27 -6.89
CA LEU A 78 -0.57 -2.94 -7.14
C LEU A 78 0.06 -2.34 -5.89
N TRP A 79 -0.58 -2.48 -4.72
CA TRP A 79 0.02 -2.04 -3.46
C TRP A 79 1.31 -2.82 -3.14
N GLY A 80 1.31 -4.13 -3.38
CA GLY A 80 2.48 -4.98 -3.22
C GLY A 80 3.65 -4.53 -4.10
N GLN A 81 3.36 -4.24 -5.37
CA GLN A 81 4.33 -3.71 -6.34
C GLN A 81 4.85 -2.34 -5.91
N ARG A 82 3.96 -1.41 -5.51
CA ARG A 82 4.32 -0.07 -5.03
C ARG A 82 5.23 -0.10 -3.79
N LYS A 83 5.14 -1.14 -2.97
CA LYS A 83 6.01 -1.33 -1.79
C LYS A 83 7.24 -2.21 -2.07
N GLY A 84 7.38 -2.77 -3.27
CA GLY A 84 8.46 -3.71 -3.59
C GLY A 84 8.42 -4.98 -2.74
N ASN A 85 7.22 -5.46 -2.37
CA ASN A 85 7.08 -6.63 -1.51
C ASN A 85 7.61 -7.89 -2.22
N ARG A 86 8.53 -8.63 -1.58
CA ARG A 86 9.00 -9.94 -2.08
C ARG A 86 7.89 -10.98 -2.16
N ARG A 87 6.91 -10.91 -1.26
CA ARG A 87 5.78 -11.82 -1.20
C ARG A 87 4.51 -11.14 -1.72
N PRO A 88 3.61 -11.88 -2.41
CA PRO A 88 2.36 -11.32 -2.88
C PRO A 88 1.56 -10.65 -1.76
N MET A 89 1.18 -9.40 -2.03
CA MET A 89 0.18 -8.69 -1.24
C MET A 89 -1.20 -9.13 -1.71
N THR A 90 -2.00 -9.63 -0.78
CA THR A 90 -3.39 -10.07 -1.04
C THR A 90 -4.36 -9.12 -0.35
N TYR A 91 -5.61 -9.09 -0.80
CA TYR A 91 -6.64 -8.29 -0.15
C TYR A 91 -6.79 -8.67 1.32
N GLN A 92 -6.66 -9.96 1.68
CA GLN A 92 -6.71 -10.40 3.07
C GLN A 92 -5.65 -9.70 3.94
N LYS A 93 -4.39 -9.65 3.48
CA LYS A 93 -3.29 -8.97 4.18
C LYS A 93 -3.50 -7.45 4.20
N MET A 94 -3.88 -6.86 3.07
CA MET A 94 -4.18 -5.43 2.96
C MET A 94 -5.33 -5.02 3.90
N SER A 95 -6.38 -5.85 3.99
CA SER A 95 -7.52 -5.61 4.89
C SER A 95 -7.12 -5.64 6.37
N ARG A 96 -6.05 -6.35 6.74
CA ARG A 96 -5.51 -6.30 8.10
C ARG A 96 -4.95 -4.91 8.40
N ALA A 97 -4.21 -4.31 7.48
CA ALA A 97 -3.74 -2.93 7.63
C ALA A 97 -4.90 -1.92 7.72
N LEU A 98 -5.95 -2.10 6.89
CA LEU A 98 -7.15 -1.27 6.96
C LEU A 98 -7.84 -1.32 8.33
N ARG A 99 -7.88 -2.48 8.99
CA ARG A 99 -8.41 -2.59 10.36
C ARG A 99 -7.54 -1.88 11.38
N ASN A 100 -6.22 -1.88 11.19
CA ASN A 100 -5.31 -1.13 12.08
C ASN A 100 -5.55 0.38 11.98
N TYR A 101 -5.93 0.90 10.81
CA TYR A 101 -6.27 2.31 10.66
C TYR A 101 -7.52 2.75 11.42
N THR A 102 -8.39 1.82 11.82
CA THR A 102 -9.51 2.16 12.70
C THR A 102 -9.02 2.60 14.08
N ARG A 103 -7.84 2.12 14.52
CA ARG A 103 -7.22 2.56 15.78
C ARG A 103 -6.52 3.92 15.65
N SER A 104 -5.85 4.17 14.53
CA SER A 104 -5.12 5.43 14.30
C SER A 104 -5.98 6.55 13.73
N GLY A 105 -7.17 6.24 13.20
CA GLY A 105 -8.20 7.21 12.84
C GLY A 105 -8.21 7.66 11.38
N GLU A 106 -7.28 7.20 10.52
CA GLU A 106 -7.29 7.62 9.11
C GLU A 106 -8.41 6.97 8.31
N ILE A 107 -8.73 5.70 8.61
CA ILE A 107 -9.76 4.93 7.92
C ILE A 107 -10.66 4.22 8.95
N ILE A 108 -11.96 4.38 8.76
CA ILE A 108 -13.03 3.77 9.55
C ILE A 108 -13.62 2.59 8.77
N LYS A 109 -13.82 1.46 9.45
CA LYS A 109 -14.55 0.33 8.86
C LYS A 109 -16.05 0.62 8.85
N VAL A 110 -16.65 0.61 7.67
CA VAL A 110 -18.12 0.69 7.51
C VAL A 110 -18.71 -0.72 7.62
N ARG A 111 -19.89 -0.92 8.23
CA ARG A 111 -20.49 -2.27 8.40
C ARG A 111 -20.69 -3.02 7.07
N LYS A 112 -20.92 -2.29 5.97
CA LYS A 112 -21.08 -2.85 4.63
C LYS A 112 -19.82 -3.59 4.15
N LYS A 113 -20.02 -4.71 3.47
CA LYS A 113 -18.94 -5.57 2.95
C LYS A 113 -18.01 -4.76 2.03
N LEU A 114 -16.70 -4.97 2.18
CA LEU A 114 -15.64 -4.31 1.39
C LEU A 114 -15.67 -2.77 1.38
N THR A 115 -16.41 -2.16 2.32
CA THR A 115 -16.63 -0.72 2.37
C THR A 115 -15.90 -0.12 3.56
N TYR A 116 -15.30 1.04 3.35
CA TYR A 116 -14.49 1.79 4.29
C TYR A 116 -14.74 3.30 4.09
N GLN A 117 -14.28 4.10 5.03
CA GLN A 117 -14.43 5.54 4.97
C GLN A 117 -13.16 6.23 5.46
N PHE A 118 -12.67 7.24 4.75
CA PHE A 118 -11.65 8.14 5.30
C PHE A 118 -12.25 9.03 6.38
N SER A 119 -11.53 9.29 7.46
CA SER A 119 -11.97 10.34 8.38
C SER A 119 -11.95 11.70 7.68
N GLY A 120 -12.80 12.64 8.14
CA GLY A 120 -12.88 13.97 7.54
C GLY A 120 -11.54 14.69 7.53
N ALA A 121 -10.78 14.63 8.64
CA ALA A 121 -9.46 15.23 8.75
C ALA A 121 -8.46 14.64 7.74
N THR A 122 -8.44 13.32 7.58
CA THR A 122 -7.56 12.64 6.61
C THR A 122 -7.95 12.98 5.18
N LEU A 123 -9.25 12.95 4.84
CA LEU A 123 -9.71 13.26 3.48
C LEU A 123 -9.38 14.69 3.07
N THR A 124 -9.61 15.67 3.96
CA THR A 124 -9.25 17.07 3.74
C THR A 124 -7.76 17.22 3.50
N THR A 125 -6.93 16.56 4.30
CA THR A 125 -5.47 16.60 4.15
C THR A 125 -5.02 16.04 2.79
N LEU A 126 -5.57 14.89 2.38
CA LEU A 126 -5.23 14.24 1.12
C LEU A 126 -5.60 15.08 -0.10
N ARG A 127 -6.81 15.66 -0.12
CA ARG A 127 -7.26 16.55 -1.21
C ARG A 127 -6.39 17.79 -1.34
N SER A 128 -6.04 18.42 -0.22
CA SER A 128 -5.13 19.58 -0.22
C SER A 128 -3.76 19.22 -0.80
N GLN A 129 -3.23 18.03 -0.46
CA GLN A 129 -1.95 17.54 -1.00
C GLN A 129 -2.02 17.26 -2.51
N GLN A 130 -3.12 16.67 -2.99
CA GLN A 130 -3.30 16.39 -4.42
C GLN A 130 -3.37 17.67 -5.25
N ARG A 131 -4.05 18.71 -4.75
CA ARG A 131 -4.14 20.00 -5.46
C ARG A 131 -2.77 20.65 -5.68
N MET A 132 -1.87 20.53 -4.69
CA MET A 132 -0.50 21.03 -4.80
C MET A 132 0.38 20.23 -5.78
N LYS A 133 0.05 18.96 -6.05
CA LYS A 133 0.79 18.14 -7.04
C LYS A 133 0.38 18.46 -8.49
N ASN A 134 -0.80 19.05 -8.68
CA ASN A 134 -1.40 19.32 -10.00
C ASN A 134 -1.32 20.81 -10.41
N THR A 135 -0.64 21.64 -9.60
CA THR A 135 -0.31 23.04 -9.91
C THR A 135 1.15 23.11 -10.30
#